data_AF-A0A5B0SDR1-F1
#
_entry.id   AF-A0A5B0SDR1-F1
#
_cell.length_a   1.000
_cell.length_b   1.000
_cell.length_c   1.000
_cell.angle_alpha   90.00
_cell.angle_beta   90.00
_cell.angle_gamma   90.00
#
_symmetry.space_group_name_H-M   'P 1'
#
loop_
_entity.id
_entity.type
_entity.pdbx_description
1 polymer ?
#
loop_
_entity_poly.entity_id
_entity_poly.type
_entity_poly.pdbx_seq_one_letter_code
_entity_poly.pdbx_strand_id
1 'polypeptide(L)'
;MSQPVKKVVKKNPAAAQSAKPGRNSKSAKNPLLERRPKNFGIGQDIQPTRDLTRFVKWPEYVRLQRQKVILNQRLKVPPSIAQFSNHLDKNTATQLFRLMHKYRPESRQQKKARLGAQAEAIAKGDAKKGEPIGKKRKSLRTTCPVNIVLILADYDSYLRQIRSQPHRRFN
;
A
#
# COMPACT_ATOMS: atom_id res chain seq x y z
N MET A 1 -1.37 48.15 7.47
CA MET A 1 -0.15 48.47 8.22
C MET A 1 -0.43 48.26 9.70
N SER A 2 0.05 47.17 10.29
CA SER A 2 -0.01 46.94 11.73
C SER A 2 1.17 46.06 12.10
N GLN A 3 2.14 46.64 12.81
CA GLN A 3 3.29 45.90 13.34
C GLN A 3 2.93 45.33 14.72
N PRO A 4 3.29 44.07 15.01
CA PRO A 4 3.07 43.49 16.32
C PRO A 4 4.17 43.84 17.35
N VAL A 5 3.67 44.01 18.56
CA VAL A 5 4.24 44.35 19.86
C VAL A 5 5.49 43.53 20.25
N LYS A 6 6.53 44.22 20.74
CA LYS A 6 7.71 43.60 21.38
C LYS A 6 7.42 43.28 22.86
N LYS A 7 7.64 42.03 23.25
CA LYS A 7 7.56 41.54 24.63
C LYS A 7 8.91 41.78 25.34
N VAL A 8 8.86 42.43 26.49
CA VAL A 8 10.01 42.76 27.35
C VAL A 8 10.43 41.52 28.15
N VAL A 9 11.72 41.18 28.13
CA VAL A 9 12.34 40.24 29.08
C VAL A 9 13.50 40.95 29.78
N LYS A 10 13.44 40.94 31.12
CA LYS A 10 14.38 41.56 32.06
C LYS A 10 15.82 41.05 31.87
N LYS A 11 16.77 41.99 31.83
CA LYS A 11 18.22 41.75 31.88
C LYS A 11 18.67 41.46 33.33
N ASN A 12 19.45 40.39 33.50
CA ASN A 12 20.39 40.28 34.63
C ASN A 12 21.78 40.73 34.16
N PRO A 13 22.53 41.51 34.96
CA PRO A 13 23.82 42.05 34.55
C PRO A 13 24.99 41.14 34.95
N ALA A 14 26.07 41.27 34.16
CA ALA A 14 27.45 40.94 34.50
C ALA A 14 27.85 39.46 34.65
N ALA A 15 28.26 38.87 33.53
CA ALA A 15 29.55 38.18 33.44
C ALA A 15 30.03 38.25 31.98
N ALA A 16 30.95 39.18 31.72
CA ALA A 16 31.69 39.20 30.47
C ALA A 16 32.53 37.91 30.40
N GLN A 17 32.08 36.93 29.63
CA GLN A 17 32.88 35.80 29.20
C GLN A 17 32.95 35.81 27.68
N SER A 18 34.03 36.43 27.22
CA SER A 18 34.75 36.19 25.96
C SER A 18 34.03 35.26 24.97
N ALA A 19 33.65 35.82 23.81
CA ALA A 19 33.36 35.06 22.61
C ALA A 19 34.48 34.02 22.38
N LYS A 20 34.19 32.74 22.61
CA LYS A 20 35.08 31.67 22.17
C LYS A 20 35.01 31.62 20.65
N PRO A 21 36.10 31.90 19.92
CA PRO A 21 36.11 31.74 18.47
C PRO A 21 35.88 30.26 18.17
N GLY A 22 35.12 29.98 17.11
CA GLY A 22 34.85 28.64 16.63
C GLY A 22 36.14 27.84 16.56
N ARG A 23 36.24 26.82 17.41
CA ARG A 23 37.39 25.92 17.46
C ARG A 23 37.36 25.09 16.18
N ASN A 24 38.00 25.61 15.13
CA ASN A 24 38.51 24.79 14.03
C ASN A 24 39.59 23.88 14.63
N SER A 25 39.18 22.80 15.28
CA SER A 25 40.08 21.74 15.67
C SER A 25 40.56 21.09 14.38
N LYS A 26 41.72 21.54 13.88
CA LYS A 26 42.49 20.80 12.88
C LYS A 26 42.79 19.44 13.52
N SER A 27 42.10 18.39 13.11
CA SER A 27 42.47 17.05 13.55
C SER A 27 43.90 16.79 13.07
N ALA A 28 44.71 16.17 13.92
CA ALA A 28 46.07 15.79 13.55
C ALA A 28 46.00 14.86 12.33
N LYS A 29 46.45 15.34 11.17
CA LYS A 29 46.52 14.53 9.95
C LYS A 29 47.71 13.61 10.09
N ASN A 30 47.46 12.31 10.10
CA ASN A 30 48.54 11.32 10.09
C ASN A 30 49.32 11.46 8.77
N PRO A 31 50.62 11.78 8.78
CA PRO A 31 51.43 11.99 7.57
C PRO A 31 51.59 10.73 6.72
N LEU A 32 51.27 9.55 7.25
CA LEU A 32 51.27 8.28 6.52
C LEU A 32 50.03 8.10 5.63
N LEU A 33 48.98 8.92 5.81
CA LEU A 33 47.72 8.80 5.07
C LEU A 33 47.56 9.96 4.08
N GLU A 34 47.76 9.66 2.80
CA GLU A 34 47.54 10.61 1.70
C GLU A 34 46.18 10.37 1.00
N ARG A 35 45.58 11.46 0.50
CA ARG A 35 44.35 11.39 -0.30
C ARG A 35 44.71 11.00 -1.74
N ARG A 36 44.26 9.83 -2.20
CA ARG A 36 44.42 9.36 -3.60
C ARG A 36 43.06 9.32 -4.30
N PRO A 37 42.54 10.45 -4.82
CA PRO A 37 41.27 10.45 -5.53
C PRO A 37 41.40 9.76 -6.88
N LYS A 38 40.45 8.88 -7.21
CA LYS A 38 40.35 8.24 -8.54
C LYS A 38 39.58 9.13 -9.50
N ASN A 39 39.97 9.15 -10.76
CA ASN A 39 39.28 9.85 -11.84
C ASN A 39 38.46 8.85 -12.65
N PHE A 40 37.13 8.95 -12.59
CA PHE A 40 36.20 8.04 -13.27
C PHE A 40 35.70 8.56 -14.64
N GLY A 41 36.43 9.51 -15.23
CA GLY A 41 36.20 9.97 -16.60
C GLY A 41 36.43 8.87 -17.64
N ILE A 42 36.02 9.14 -18.87
CA ILE A 42 36.20 8.19 -19.99
C ILE A 42 37.71 7.99 -20.22
N GLY A 43 38.16 6.73 -20.20
CA GLY A 43 39.56 6.37 -20.46
C GLY A 43 40.53 6.53 -19.29
N GLN A 44 40.03 6.75 -18.07
CA GLN A 44 40.84 6.91 -16.84
C GLN A 44 40.70 5.66 -15.94
N ASP A 45 40.45 5.83 -14.65
CA ASP A 45 40.32 4.72 -13.71
C ASP A 45 39.07 3.87 -13.97
N ILE A 46 39.09 2.62 -13.48
CA ILE A 46 37.94 1.70 -13.54
C ILE A 46 36.71 2.36 -12.93
N GLN A 47 35.64 2.37 -13.72
CA GLN A 47 34.34 2.90 -13.33
C GLN A 47 33.79 2.18 -12.08
N PRO A 48 33.23 2.92 -11.11
CA PRO A 48 32.61 2.30 -9.94
C PRO A 48 31.35 1.53 -10.33
N THR A 49 30.95 0.58 -9.49
CA THR A 49 29.66 -0.10 -9.62
C THR A 49 28.53 0.93 -9.53
N ARG A 50 27.69 0.99 -10.55
CA ARG A 50 26.51 1.88 -10.63
C ARG A 50 25.23 1.07 -10.65
N ASP A 51 24.11 1.75 -10.43
CA ASP A 51 22.80 1.13 -10.66
C ASP A 51 22.61 0.82 -12.15
N LEU A 52 22.53 -0.47 -12.47
CA LEU A 52 22.31 -0.98 -13.82
C LEU A 52 20.86 -1.40 -14.05
N THR A 53 19.93 -1.19 -13.11
CA THR A 53 18.53 -1.65 -13.18
C THR A 53 17.82 -1.31 -14.50
N ARG A 54 18.15 -0.18 -15.14
CA ARG A 54 17.61 0.22 -16.44
C ARG A 54 18.20 -0.54 -17.64
N PHE A 55 19.46 -0.95 -17.54
CA PHE A 55 20.24 -1.59 -18.62
C PHE A 55 20.30 -3.11 -18.49
N VAL A 56 19.89 -3.66 -17.35
CA VAL A 56 19.77 -5.10 -17.13
C VAL A 56 18.80 -5.72 -18.14
N LYS A 57 19.22 -6.84 -18.73
CA LYS A 57 18.34 -7.71 -19.51
C LYS A 57 17.34 -8.39 -18.58
N TRP A 58 16.18 -7.76 -18.40
CA TRP A 58 15.13 -8.27 -17.53
C TRP A 58 14.57 -9.63 -18.02
N PRO A 59 14.14 -10.51 -17.10
CA PRO A 59 13.46 -11.75 -17.44
C PRO A 59 12.27 -11.50 -18.40
N GLU A 60 12.01 -12.47 -19.28
CA GLU A 60 11.04 -12.31 -20.36
C GLU A 60 9.64 -11.90 -19.87
N TYR A 61 9.15 -12.52 -18.81
CA TYR A 61 7.83 -12.21 -18.27
C TYR A 61 7.70 -10.75 -17.79
N VAL A 62 8.77 -10.16 -17.27
CA VAL A 62 8.80 -8.75 -16.83
C VAL A 62 8.73 -7.83 -18.06
N ARG A 63 9.48 -8.16 -19.12
CA ARG A 63 9.46 -7.41 -20.38
C ARG A 63 8.06 -7.42 -20.99
N LEU A 64 7.44 -8.60 -21.10
CA LEU A 64 6.08 -8.76 -21.64
C LEU A 64 5.04 -8.00 -20.82
N GLN A 65 5.12 -8.04 -19.49
CA GLN A 65 4.22 -7.27 -18.62
C GLN A 65 4.35 -5.76 -18.84
N ARG A 66 5.58 -5.24 -18.92
CA ARG A 66 5.82 -3.81 -19.19
C ARG A 66 5.36 -3.41 -20.60
N GLN A 67 5.66 -4.23 -21.61
CA GLN A 67 5.23 -3.99 -22.98
C GLN A 67 3.70 -3.96 -23.10
N LYS A 68 2.99 -4.86 -22.41
CA LYS A 68 1.51 -4.86 -22.36
C LYS A 68 0.97 -3.53 -21.83
N VAL A 69 1.53 -3.01 -20.74
CA VAL A 69 1.12 -1.72 -20.16
C VAL A 69 1.38 -0.57 -21.14
N ILE A 70 2.56 -0.52 -21.75
CA ILE A 70 2.93 0.52 -22.72
C ILE A 70 1.99 0.47 -23.94
N LEU A 71 1.66 -0.72 -24.43
CA LEU A 71 0.77 -0.88 -25.57
C LEU A 71 -0.64 -0.34 -25.26
N ASN A 72 -1.18 -0.67 -24.09
CA ASN A 72 -2.48 -0.17 -23.64
C ASN A 72 -2.53 1.36 -23.52
N GLN A 73 -1.42 2.00 -23.16
CA GLN A 73 -1.34 3.47 -23.09
C GLN A 73 -1.24 4.12 -24.48
N ARG A 74 -0.58 3.45 -25.43
CA ARG A 74 -0.33 4.00 -26.78
C ARG A 74 -1.50 3.79 -27.74
N LEU A 75 -2.23 2.69 -27.58
CA LEU A 75 -3.39 2.39 -28.41
C LEU A 75 -4.62 3.13 -27.89
N LYS A 76 -5.53 3.45 -28.81
CA LYS A 76 -6.86 3.96 -28.45
C LYS A 76 -7.70 2.82 -27.89
N VAL A 77 -7.91 2.83 -26.58
CA VAL A 77 -8.70 1.82 -25.88
C VAL A 77 -10.20 2.18 -25.99
N PRO A 78 -11.08 1.23 -26.36
CA PRO A 78 -12.52 1.46 -26.38
C PRO A 78 -13.09 1.91 -25.02
N PRO A 79 -14.12 2.78 -25.00
CA PRO A 79 -14.66 3.35 -23.75
C PRO A 79 -15.20 2.30 -22.77
N SER A 80 -15.71 1.18 -23.29
CA SER A 80 -16.16 0.04 -22.49
C SER A 80 -15.06 -0.60 -21.64
N ILE A 81 -13.80 -0.46 -22.04
CA ILE A 81 -12.63 -0.94 -21.29
C ILE A 81 -12.02 0.23 -20.49
N ALA A 82 -11.96 1.42 -21.09
CA ALA A 82 -11.37 2.60 -20.46
C ALA A 82 -12.12 3.05 -19.19
N GLN A 83 -13.42 2.74 -19.05
CA GLN A 83 -14.18 3.03 -17.83
C GLN A 83 -13.55 2.44 -16.55
N PHE A 84 -12.79 1.34 -16.65
CA PHE A 84 -12.13 0.72 -15.50
C PHE A 84 -10.84 1.42 -15.08
N SER A 85 -10.27 2.26 -15.95
CA SER A 85 -9.13 3.11 -15.58
C SER A 85 -9.56 4.28 -14.69
N ASN A 86 -10.83 4.71 -14.79
CA ASN A 86 -11.41 5.77 -13.97
C ASN A 86 -12.02 5.14 -12.71
N HIS A 87 -11.24 5.09 -11.63
CA HIS A 87 -11.67 4.50 -10.36
C HIS A 87 -12.14 5.56 -9.35
N LEU A 88 -12.78 5.09 -8.28
CA LEU A 88 -13.16 5.92 -7.14
C LEU A 88 -11.91 6.52 -6.46
N ASP A 89 -12.04 7.71 -5.89
CA ASP A 89 -10.96 8.36 -5.15
C ASP A 89 -10.62 7.60 -3.85
N LYS A 90 -9.41 7.80 -3.34
CA LYS A 90 -8.90 7.08 -2.17
C LYS A 90 -9.74 7.33 -0.91
N ASN A 91 -10.28 8.53 -0.74
CA ASN A 91 -10.99 8.92 0.48
C ASN A 91 -12.35 8.23 0.52
N THR A 92 -13.12 8.31 -0.57
CA THR A 92 -14.42 7.64 -0.68
C THR A 92 -14.26 6.12 -0.67
N ALA A 93 -13.23 5.57 -1.34
CA ALA A 93 -12.94 4.14 -1.28
C ALA A 93 -12.69 3.65 0.15
N THR A 94 -11.96 4.42 0.97
CA THR A 94 -11.69 4.07 2.37
C THR A 94 -12.96 4.05 3.22
N GLN A 95 -13.85 5.04 3.05
CA GLN A 95 -15.13 5.09 3.75
C GLN A 95 -16.02 3.91 3.37
N LEU A 96 -16.05 3.61 2.08
CA LEU A 96 -16.82 2.49 1.54
C LEU A 96 -16.30 1.14 2.04
N PHE A 97 -14.98 0.94 2.11
CA PHE A 97 -14.41 -0.29 2.69
C PHE A 97 -14.71 -0.42 4.19
N ARG A 98 -14.75 0.68 4.95
CA ARG A 98 -15.19 0.66 6.36
C ARG A 98 -16.64 0.19 6.50
N LEU A 99 -17.54 0.71 5.65
CA LEU A 99 -18.93 0.28 5.61
C LEU A 99 -19.03 -1.21 5.28
N MET A 100 -18.33 -1.67 4.24
CA MET A 100 -18.36 -3.07 3.83
C MET A 100 -17.77 -4.02 4.86
N HIS A 101 -16.75 -3.59 5.62
CA HIS A 101 -16.18 -4.39 6.69
C HIS A 101 -17.21 -4.69 7.79
N LYS A 102 -18.13 -3.75 8.06
CA LYS A 102 -19.22 -3.94 9.04
C LYS A 102 -20.24 -4.99 8.59
N TYR A 103 -20.50 -5.09 7.28
CA TYR A 103 -21.45 -6.02 6.69
C TYR A 103 -20.78 -7.25 6.05
N ARG A 104 -19.54 -7.57 6.45
CA ARG A 104 -18.79 -8.69 5.90
C ARG A 104 -19.49 -10.01 6.26
N PRO A 105 -19.68 -10.94 5.30
CA PRO A 105 -20.28 -12.23 5.60
C PRO A 105 -19.40 -13.05 6.55
N GLU A 106 -20.04 -13.95 7.29
CA GLU A 106 -19.37 -14.84 8.23
C GLU A 106 -18.29 -15.69 7.57
N SER A 107 -17.20 -15.92 8.30
CA SER A 107 -16.18 -16.89 7.90
C SER A 107 -16.67 -18.33 8.08
N ARG A 108 -16.02 -19.30 7.43
CA ARG A 108 -16.36 -20.74 7.57
C ARG A 108 -16.28 -21.22 9.03
N GLN A 109 -15.33 -20.71 9.80
CA GLN A 109 -15.16 -21.04 11.22
C GLN A 109 -16.31 -20.47 12.07
N GLN A 110 -16.66 -19.20 11.87
CA GLN A 110 -17.78 -18.56 12.55
C GLN A 110 -19.11 -19.24 12.20
N LYS A 111 -19.28 -19.65 10.93
CA LYS A 111 -20.44 -20.42 10.50
C LYS A 111 -20.52 -21.78 11.21
N LYS A 112 -19.39 -22.49 11.34
CA LYS A 112 -19.33 -23.76 12.09
C LYS A 112 -19.71 -23.56 13.57
N ALA A 113 -19.15 -22.53 14.21
CA ALA A 113 -19.46 -22.20 15.60
C ALA A 113 -20.95 -21.83 15.77
N ARG A 114 -21.51 -21.03 14.86
CA ARG A 114 -22.93 -20.68 14.86
C ARG A 114 -23.82 -21.90 14.72
N LEU A 115 -23.52 -22.79 13.77
CA LEU A 115 -24.28 -24.02 13.56
C LEU A 115 -24.16 -24.99 14.75
N GLY A 116 -22.98 -25.09 15.36
CA GLY A 116 -22.78 -25.86 16.60
C GLY A 116 -23.64 -25.33 17.75
N ALA A 117 -23.57 -24.03 18.01
CA ALA A 117 -24.38 -23.38 19.04
C ALA A 117 -25.89 -23.50 18.79
N GLN A 118 -26.34 -23.44 17.52
CA GLN A 118 -27.74 -23.67 17.15
C GLN A 118 -28.16 -25.12 17.41
N ALA A 119 -27.33 -26.11 17.03
CA ALA A 119 -27.61 -27.52 17.27
C ALA A 119 -27.69 -27.85 18.77
N GLU A 120 -26.77 -27.30 19.57
CA GLU A 120 -26.79 -27.45 21.04
C GLU A 120 -28.04 -26.82 21.67
N ALA A 121 -28.47 -25.64 21.20
CA ALA A 121 -29.68 -24.99 21.69
C ALA A 121 -30.95 -25.78 21.34
N ILE A 122 -31.02 -26.34 20.14
CA ILE A 122 -32.13 -27.20 19.71
C ILE A 122 -32.15 -28.49 20.56
N ALA A 123 -30.99 -29.12 20.80
CA ALA A 123 -30.88 -30.30 21.65
C ALA A 123 -31.30 -30.04 23.10
N LYS A 124 -31.13 -28.79 23.59
CA LYS A 124 -31.59 -28.34 24.91
C LYS A 124 -33.08 -27.93 24.96
N GLY A 125 -33.82 -28.04 23.85
CA GLY A 125 -35.27 -27.84 23.80
C GLY A 125 -35.74 -26.48 23.26
N ASP A 126 -34.84 -25.58 22.86
CA ASP A 126 -35.20 -24.25 22.34
C ASP A 126 -35.56 -24.30 20.84
N ALA A 127 -36.79 -24.72 20.53
CA ALA A 127 -37.27 -24.91 19.15
C ALA A 127 -37.35 -23.63 18.29
N LYS A 128 -37.28 -22.44 18.88
CA LYS A 128 -37.47 -21.15 18.16
C LYS A 128 -36.26 -20.69 17.33
N LYS A 129 -35.13 -21.41 17.33
CA LYS A 129 -33.89 -21.05 16.59
C LYS A 129 -33.60 -21.95 15.38
N GLY A 130 -34.54 -22.80 14.97
CA GLY A 130 -34.38 -23.78 13.88
C GLY A 130 -34.62 -23.26 12.46
N GLU A 131 -35.08 -22.02 12.27
CA GLU A 131 -35.20 -21.48 10.91
C GLU A 131 -33.80 -21.20 10.31
N PRO A 132 -33.55 -21.56 9.03
CA PRO A 132 -32.31 -21.23 8.38
C PRO A 132 -32.19 -19.70 8.26
N ILE A 133 -31.42 -19.09 9.16
CA ILE A 133 -31.05 -17.68 9.12
C ILE A 133 -30.16 -17.48 7.89
N GLY A 134 -30.79 -17.24 6.75
CA GLY A 134 -30.14 -17.14 5.47
C GLY A 134 -31.05 -17.64 4.38
N LYS A 135 -32.01 -16.79 3.95
CA LYS A 135 -32.63 -16.95 2.62
C LYS A 135 -31.50 -17.23 1.63
N LYS A 136 -31.58 -18.34 0.88
CA LYS A 136 -30.61 -18.65 -0.19
C LYS A 136 -30.44 -17.37 -1.02
N ARG A 137 -29.19 -16.95 -1.23
CA ARG A 137 -28.88 -15.71 -1.94
C ARG A 137 -29.60 -15.76 -3.29
N LYS A 138 -30.61 -14.91 -3.46
CA LYS A 138 -31.28 -14.72 -4.74
C LYS A 138 -30.22 -14.25 -5.75
N SER A 139 -30.26 -14.73 -6.98
CA SER A 139 -29.38 -14.22 -8.05
C SER A 139 -29.64 -12.73 -8.20
N LEU A 140 -28.66 -11.91 -7.80
CA LEU A 140 -28.79 -10.46 -7.59
C LEU A 140 -28.96 -9.64 -8.88
N ARG A 141 -29.32 -10.25 -10.01
CA ARG A 141 -29.16 -9.62 -11.32
C ARG A 141 -30.45 -9.16 -11.99
N THR A 142 -31.64 -9.56 -11.55
CA THR A 142 -32.88 -9.14 -12.25
C THR A 142 -34.10 -8.84 -11.37
N THR A 143 -34.20 -9.36 -10.14
CA THR A 143 -35.47 -9.30 -9.37
C THR A 143 -35.37 -8.68 -7.97
N CYS A 144 -34.20 -8.20 -7.55
CA CYS A 144 -33.97 -7.66 -6.20
C CYS A 144 -33.35 -6.26 -6.28
N PRO A 145 -33.78 -5.28 -5.47
CA PRO A 145 -33.12 -3.98 -5.42
C PRO A 145 -31.71 -4.14 -4.84
N VAL A 146 -30.69 -3.82 -5.65
CA VAL A 146 -29.30 -3.71 -5.21
C VAL A 146 -28.99 -2.22 -5.07
N ASN A 147 -28.64 -1.78 -3.86
CA ASN A 147 -28.40 -0.36 -3.60
C ASN A 147 -27.05 0.11 -4.17
N ILE A 148 -26.00 -0.72 -4.03
CA ILE A 148 -24.64 -0.38 -4.47
C ILE A 148 -23.97 -1.64 -5.03
N VAL A 149 -23.37 -1.52 -6.22
CA VAL A 149 -22.53 -2.55 -6.85
C VAL A 149 -21.09 -2.05 -6.89
N LEU A 150 -20.15 -2.86 -6.40
CA LEU A 150 -18.73 -2.60 -6.57
C LEU A 150 -18.14 -3.47 -7.66
N ILE A 151 -17.36 -2.84 -8.52
CA ILE A 151 -16.61 -3.49 -9.60
C ILE A 151 -15.13 -3.29 -9.31
N LEU A 152 -14.35 -4.37 -9.42
CA LEU A 152 -12.89 -4.31 -9.27
C LEU A 152 -12.28 -3.80 -10.58
N ALA A 153 -11.46 -2.76 -10.49
CA ALA A 153 -10.80 -2.15 -11.65
C ALA A 153 -9.78 -3.08 -12.34
N ASP A 154 -9.18 -4.01 -11.61
CA ASP A 154 -8.14 -4.92 -12.12
C ASP A 154 -8.43 -6.38 -11.75
N TYR A 155 -9.45 -6.96 -12.39
CA TYR A 155 -9.87 -8.35 -12.18
C TYR A 155 -8.80 -9.37 -12.60
N ASP A 156 -8.02 -9.06 -13.64
CA ASP A 156 -6.95 -9.93 -14.17
C ASP A 156 -5.77 -10.07 -13.20
N SER A 157 -5.36 -8.98 -12.55
CA SER A 157 -4.34 -9.00 -11.49
C SER A 157 -4.77 -9.85 -10.29
N TYR A 158 -6.02 -9.70 -9.84
CA TYR A 158 -6.58 -10.48 -8.74
C TYR A 158 -6.60 -11.98 -9.04
N LEU A 159 -7.00 -12.38 -10.26
CA LEU A 159 -6.96 -13.78 -10.69
C LEU A 159 -5.54 -14.33 -10.80
N ARG A 160 -4.55 -13.50 -11.12
CA ARG A 160 -3.14 -13.89 -11.18
C ARG A 160 -2.56 -14.08 -9.77
N GLN A 161 -2.94 -13.22 -8.82
CA GLN A 161 -2.55 -13.34 -7.41
C GLN A 161 -3.22 -14.54 -6.73
N ILE A 162 -4.48 -14.87 -7.04
CA ILE A 162 -5.13 -16.09 -6.55
C ILE A 162 -4.45 -17.35 -7.09
N ARG A 163 -4.09 -17.36 -8.39
CA ARG A 163 -3.40 -18.50 -9.02
C ARG A 163 -1.95 -18.66 -8.57
N SER A 164 -1.28 -17.59 -8.14
CA SER A 164 0.10 -17.61 -7.65
C SER A 164 0.22 -17.93 -6.16
N GLN A 165 -0.87 -17.90 -5.39
CA GLN A 165 -0.86 -18.41 -4.02
C GLN A 165 -0.78 -19.95 -4.13
N PRO A 166 0.33 -20.61 -3.73
CA PRO A 166 0.27 -22.04 -3.53
C PRO A 166 -0.84 -22.26 -2.50
N HIS A 167 -1.89 -22.99 -2.87
CA HIS A 167 -2.84 -23.47 -1.88
C HIS A 167 -2.02 -24.08 -0.76
N ARG A 168 -1.97 -23.42 0.41
CA ARG A 168 -1.50 -24.06 1.63
C ARG A 168 -2.35 -25.30 1.76
N ARG A 169 -1.80 -26.45 1.37
CA ARG A 169 -2.29 -27.76 1.79
C ARG A 169 -2.19 -27.68 3.30
N PHE A 170 -3.31 -27.39 3.93
CA PHE A 170 -3.47 -27.53 5.36
C PHE A 170 -3.33 -29.02 5.62
N ASN A 171 -2.16 -29.42 6.12
CA ASN A 171 -2.03 -30.63 6.92
C ASN A 171 -2.76 -30.38 8.26
#